data_AF-A0A166XX57-F1
#
_entry.id   AF-A0A166XX57-F1
#
_cell.length_a   1.000
_cell.length_b   1.000
_cell.length_c   1.000
_cell.angle_alpha   90.00
_cell.angle_beta   90.00
_cell.angle_gamma   90.00
#
_symmetry.space_group_name_H-M   'P 1'
#
loop_
_entity.id
_entity.type
_entity.pdbx_description
1 polymer ?
#
loop_
_entity_poly.entity_id
_entity_poly.type
_entity_poly.pdbx_seq_one_letter_code
_entity_poly.pdbx_strand_id
1 'polypeptide(L)'
;MPSSNESNAQQESTFKPQLDRAAVDQREREQDSKLNPIVEKITEFIPSAGKVLAPLEKPKPKELSEVPGPPERPQHDNKIEDFIRHQHRSTMPGGDLSTTVSRD
;
A
#
# COMPACT_ATOMS: atom_id res chain seq x y z
N MET A 1 -42.95 32.24 -18.11
CA MET A 1 -42.52 32.69 -16.76
C MET A 1 -43.01 31.67 -15.76
N PRO A 2 -42.26 31.20 -14.74
CA PRO A 2 -40.80 31.13 -14.49
C PRO A 2 -40.36 29.62 -14.53
N SER A 3 -39.17 29.11 -14.20
CA SER A 3 -37.87 29.62 -13.81
C SER A 3 -36.86 28.50 -14.10
N SER A 4 -35.83 28.80 -14.89
CA SER A 4 -34.63 27.99 -15.02
C SER A 4 -33.92 27.97 -13.66
N ASN A 5 -33.96 26.88 -12.89
CA ASN A 5 -33.18 26.82 -11.64
C ASN A 5 -32.81 25.43 -11.11
N GLU A 6 -32.80 24.38 -11.92
CA GLU A 6 -32.33 23.05 -11.47
C GLU A 6 -30.85 22.76 -11.79
N SER A 7 -30.19 23.61 -12.58
CA SER A 7 -28.78 23.46 -12.95
C SER A 7 -27.80 24.22 -12.04
N ASN A 8 -28.28 24.90 -10.99
CA ASN A 8 -27.45 25.69 -10.08
C ASN A 8 -27.17 25.03 -8.72
N ALA A 9 -27.64 23.80 -8.49
CA ALA A 9 -27.38 23.09 -7.23
C ALA A 9 -26.13 22.20 -7.28
N GLN A 10 -25.60 21.89 -8.48
CA GLN A 10 -24.43 21.02 -8.64
C GLN A 10 -23.08 21.77 -8.78
N GLN A 11 -23.07 23.11 -8.83
CA GLN A 11 -21.84 23.88 -9.06
C GLN A 11 -21.28 24.61 -7.83
N GLU A 12 -21.96 24.60 -6.68
CA GLU A 12 -21.54 25.36 -5.48
C GLU A 12 -21.33 24.51 -4.21
N SER A 13 -21.41 23.17 -4.27
CA SER A 13 -20.93 22.36 -3.16
C SER A 13 -19.41 22.36 -3.17
N THR A 14 -18.81 23.26 -2.38
CA THR A 14 -17.37 23.33 -2.13
C THR A 14 -16.80 21.92 -1.87
N PHE A 15 -15.59 21.64 -2.36
CA PHE A 15 -14.93 20.32 -2.25
C PHE A 15 -14.92 19.73 -0.83
N LYS A 16 -14.87 20.60 0.19
CA LYS A 16 -14.86 20.20 1.61
C LYS A 16 -16.14 19.44 2.01
N PRO A 17 -17.37 19.98 1.86
CA PRO A 17 -18.60 19.22 2.08
C PRO A 17 -18.67 17.86 1.38
N GLN A 18 -18.14 17.74 0.16
CA GLN A 18 -18.11 16.48 -0.58
C GLN A 18 -17.14 15.47 0.04
N LEU A 19 -15.94 15.93 0.44
CA LEU A 19 -14.96 15.12 1.15
C LEU A 19 -15.47 14.71 2.53
N ASP A 20 -16.08 15.63 3.28
CA ASP A 20 -16.66 15.38 4.59
C ASP A 20 -17.74 14.30 4.49
N ARG A 21 -18.61 14.39 3.47
CA ARG A 21 -19.62 13.36 3.19
C ARG A 21 -19.00 12.02 2.81
N ALA A 22 -18.03 12.02 1.89
CA ALA A 22 -17.36 10.79 1.46
C ALA A 22 -16.61 10.09 2.61
N ALA A 23 -16.01 10.86 3.52
CA ALA A 23 -15.31 10.35 4.70
C ALA A 23 -16.27 9.70 5.71
N VAL A 24 -17.45 10.29 5.91
CA VAL A 24 -18.51 9.69 6.75
C VAL A 24 -19.05 8.41 6.11
N ASP A 25 -19.40 8.44 4.82
CA ASP A 25 -19.90 7.28 4.08
C ASP A 25 -18.88 6.12 4.05
N GLN A 26 -17.58 6.43 3.98
CA GLN A 26 -16.52 5.42 4.07
C GLN A 26 -16.45 4.80 5.47
N ARG A 27 -16.51 5.61 6.54
CA ARG A 27 -16.46 5.11 7.92
C ARG A 27 -17.63 4.18 8.25
N GLU A 28 -18.83 4.51 7.79
CA GLU A 28 -20.03 3.67 7.99
C GLU A 28 -19.89 2.32 7.25
N ARG A 29 -19.44 2.34 5.99
CA ARG A 29 -19.18 1.10 5.23
C ARG A 29 -18.08 0.23 5.86
N GLU A 30 -17.04 0.86 6.40
CA GLU A 30 -15.96 0.14 7.10
C GLU A 30 -16.45 -0.46 8.42
N GLN A 31 -17.34 0.23 9.15
CA GLN A 31 -17.97 -0.31 10.37
C GLN A 31 -18.82 -1.53 10.08
N ASP A 32 -19.61 -1.52 9.00
CA ASP A 32 -20.41 -2.69 8.60
C ASP A 32 -19.56 -3.87 8.10
N SER A 33 -18.34 -3.58 7.62
CA SER A 33 -17.40 -4.59 7.10
C SER A 33 -16.46 -5.19 8.16
N LYS A 34 -16.33 -4.55 9.33
CA LYS A 34 -15.58 -5.15 10.44
C LYS A 34 -16.39 -6.31 10.99
N LEU A 35 -15.88 -7.52 10.79
CA LEU A 35 -16.46 -8.73 11.34
C LEU A 35 -16.69 -8.52 12.84
N ASN A 36 -17.88 -8.87 13.31
CA ASN A 36 -18.17 -8.83 14.75
C ASN A 36 -17.08 -9.64 15.47
N PRO A 37 -16.45 -9.12 16.55
CA PRO A 37 -15.33 -9.77 17.21
C PRO A 37 -15.68 -11.17 17.76
N ILE A 38 -16.97 -11.44 17.94
CA ILE A 38 -17.48 -12.77 18.30
C ILE A 38 -17.35 -13.75 17.13
N VAL A 39 -17.64 -13.32 15.90
CA VAL A 39 -17.50 -14.15 14.70
C VAL A 39 -16.05 -14.53 14.49
N GLU A 40 -15.11 -13.58 14.65
CA GLU A 40 -13.66 -13.85 14.56
C GLU A 40 -13.25 -14.98 15.53
N LYS A 41 -13.60 -14.86 16.81
CA LYS A 41 -13.31 -15.90 17.82
C LYS A 41 -13.92 -17.26 17.50
N ILE A 42 -15.14 -17.29 16.96
CA ILE A 42 -15.78 -18.55 16.56
C ILE A 42 -15.04 -19.16 15.37
N THR A 43 -14.58 -18.35 14.41
CA THR A 43 -13.85 -18.85 13.24
C THR A 43 -12.43 -19.32 13.56
N GLU A 44 -11.78 -18.74 14.56
CA GLU A 44 -10.50 -19.22 15.10
C GLU A 44 -10.64 -20.61 15.73
N PHE A 45 -11.76 -20.85 16.43
CA PHE A 45 -12.00 -22.13 17.13
C PHE A 45 -12.64 -23.19 16.22
N ILE A 46 -13.52 -22.78 15.31
CA ILE A 46 -14.24 -23.63 14.36
C ILE A 46 -14.05 -23.05 12.95
N PRO A 47 -12.99 -23.45 12.23
CA PRO A 47 -12.70 -22.93 10.90
C PRO A 47 -13.87 -23.09 9.91
N SER A 48 -14.66 -24.15 10.08
CA SER A 48 -15.85 -24.42 9.26
C SER A 48 -16.98 -23.41 9.44
N ALA A 49 -17.09 -22.78 10.61
CA ALA A 49 -18.15 -21.82 10.93
C ALA A 49 -17.99 -20.49 10.17
N GLY A 50 -16.78 -20.17 9.69
CA GLY A 50 -16.53 -18.96 8.92
C GLY A 50 -17.34 -18.88 7.63
N LYS A 51 -17.66 -20.01 7.02
CA LYS A 51 -18.50 -20.05 5.81
C LYS A 51 -19.97 -19.76 6.07
N VAL A 52 -20.43 -19.94 7.31
CA VAL A 52 -21.84 -19.80 7.71
C VAL A 52 -22.10 -18.47 8.42
N LEU A 53 -21.14 -18.02 9.23
CA LEU A 53 -21.25 -16.80 10.04
C LEU A 53 -20.70 -15.55 9.35
N ALA A 54 -19.85 -15.70 8.33
CA ALA A 54 -19.42 -14.55 7.56
C ALA A 54 -20.62 -13.99 6.77
N PRO A 55 -20.79 -12.66 6.73
CA PRO A 55 -21.73 -12.03 5.81
C PRO A 55 -21.49 -12.53 4.40
N LEU A 56 -22.55 -12.93 3.70
CA LEU A 56 -22.49 -13.37 2.32
C LEU A 56 -21.98 -12.21 1.47
N GLU A 57 -20.66 -12.15 1.22
CA GLU A 57 -20.11 -11.17 0.30
C GLU A 57 -20.79 -11.38 -1.05
N LYS A 58 -21.48 -10.34 -1.54
CA LYS A 58 -21.88 -10.27 -2.95
C LYS A 58 -20.63 -10.59 -3.77
N PRO A 59 -20.71 -11.43 -4.82
CA PRO A 59 -19.53 -11.79 -5.60
C PRO A 59 -18.94 -10.51 -6.19
N LYS A 60 -17.88 -9.99 -5.58
CA LYS A 60 -17.02 -8.99 -6.18
C LYS A 60 -16.45 -9.67 -7.43
N PRO A 61 -16.48 -9.02 -8.61
CA PRO A 61 -15.74 -9.52 -9.75
C PRO A 61 -14.30 -9.75 -9.29
N LYS A 62 -13.80 -10.97 -9.42
CA LYS A 62 -12.37 -11.25 -9.32
C LYS A 62 -11.72 -10.61 -10.54
N GLU A 63 -11.49 -9.30 -10.49
CA GLU A 63 -10.37 -8.75 -11.20
C GLU A 63 -9.14 -9.33 -10.50
N LEU A 64 -8.45 -10.22 -11.21
CA LEU A 64 -7.07 -10.54 -10.93
C LEU A 64 -6.31 -9.23 -11.11
N SER A 65 -6.25 -8.40 -10.07
CA SER A 65 -5.24 -7.36 -10.03
C SER A 65 -3.92 -8.12 -10.01
N GLU A 66 -3.23 -8.05 -11.15
CA GLU A 66 -1.84 -8.41 -11.27
C GLU A 66 -1.12 -7.53 -10.25
N VAL A 67 -0.97 -8.04 -9.02
CA VAL A 67 -0.20 -7.36 -7.99
C VAL A 67 1.16 -7.14 -8.64
N PRO A 68 1.59 -5.89 -8.85
CA PRO A 68 2.82 -5.64 -9.55
C PRO A 68 3.91 -6.41 -8.82
N GLY A 69 4.64 -7.23 -9.57
CA GLY A 69 5.74 -8.00 -9.03
C GLY A 69 6.77 -7.08 -8.37
N PRO A 70 7.71 -7.64 -7.60
CA PRO A 70 8.85 -6.89 -7.13
C PRO A 70 9.48 -6.08 -8.28
N PRO A 71 9.96 -4.85 -8.02
CA PRO A 71 10.62 -4.04 -9.04
C PRO A 71 11.72 -4.82 -9.75
N GLU A 72 11.93 -4.48 -11.03
CA GLU A 72 13.04 -5.05 -11.79
C GLU A 72 14.37 -4.75 -11.08
N ARG A 73 15.27 -5.74 -11.04
CA ARG A 73 16.63 -5.52 -10.53
C ARG A 73 17.31 -4.44 -11.37
N PRO A 74 18.20 -3.60 -10.79
CA PRO A 74 18.94 -2.61 -11.55
C PRO A 74 19.65 -3.22 -12.77
N GLN A 75 19.61 -2.52 -13.90
CA GLN A 75 20.23 -2.93 -15.18
C GLN A 75 21.74 -3.26 -15.08
N HIS A 76 22.40 -2.82 -14.01
CA HIS A 76 23.84 -2.98 -13.78
C HIS A 76 24.15 -3.70 -12.48
N ASP A 77 23.24 -4.54 -12.02
CA ASP A 77 23.38 -5.32 -10.80
C ASP A 77 24.67 -6.18 -10.78
N ASN A 78 25.10 -6.70 -11.93
CA ASN A 78 26.39 -7.37 -12.08
C ASN A 78 27.60 -6.48 -11.70
N LYS A 79 27.56 -5.18 -12.01
CA LYS A 79 28.62 -4.23 -11.64
C LYS A 79 28.63 -3.97 -10.13
N ILE A 80 27.45 -4.01 -9.49
CA ILE A 80 27.31 -3.84 -8.04
C ILE A 80 27.90 -5.07 -7.33
N GLU A 81 27.59 -6.28 -7.80
CA GLU A 81 28.19 -7.51 -7.27
C GLU A 81 29.71 -7.54 -7.46
N ASP A 82 30.21 -7.13 -8.64
CA ASP A 82 31.64 -6.99 -8.89
C ASP A 82 32.26 -5.99 -7.91
N PHE A 83 31.68 -4.81 -7.73
CA PHE A 83 32.19 -3.80 -6.80
C PHE A 83 32.27 -4.33 -5.36
N ILE A 84 31.20 -4.96 -4.87
CA ILE A 84 31.15 -5.59 -3.54
C ILE A 84 32.24 -6.68 -3.44
N ARG A 85 32.37 -7.54 -4.46
CA ARG A 85 33.44 -8.54 -4.52
C ARG A 85 34.82 -7.89 -4.49
N HIS A 86 35.05 -6.76 -5.16
CA HIS A 86 36.32 -6.03 -5.13
C HIS A 86 36.59 -5.37 -3.77
N GLN A 87 35.57 -4.89 -3.06
CA GLN A 87 35.73 -4.34 -1.70
C GLN A 87 36.06 -5.44 -0.68
N HIS A 88 35.43 -6.61 -0.80
CA HIS A 88 35.68 -7.75 0.10
C HIS A 88 36.83 -8.65 -0.35
N ARG A 89 37.36 -8.43 -1.55
CA ARG A 89 38.65 -8.98 -1.97
C ARG A 89 39.68 -8.31 -1.09
N SER A 90 40.12 -9.04 -0.07
CA SER A 90 41.01 -8.55 0.99
C SER A 90 42.13 -7.66 0.45
N THR A 91 42.04 -6.37 0.72
CA THR A 91 43.23 -5.54 0.81
C THR A 91 43.86 -5.85 2.17
N MET A 92 44.70 -6.89 2.22
CA MET A 92 45.58 -7.10 3.37
C MET A 92 46.47 -5.86 3.58
N PRO A 93 46.84 -5.55 4.83
CA PRO A 93 46.31 -4.45 5.64
C PRO A 93 47.02 -3.13 5.36
N GLY A 94 46.24 -2.05 5.41
CA GLY A 94 46.70 -0.69 5.12
C GLY A 94 45.76 -0.01 4.14
N GLY A 95 44.45 -0.22 4.31
CA GLY A 95 43.43 0.51 3.56
C GLY A 95 43.76 1.99 3.68
N ASP A 96 44.11 2.57 2.52
CA ASP A 96 44.74 3.88 2.36
C ASP A 96 43.81 4.97 2.90
N LEU A 97 43.84 5.12 4.22
CA LEU A 97 43.38 6.29 4.93
C LEU A 97 44.50 7.30 4.72
N SER A 98 44.32 8.20 3.77
CA SER A 98 44.72 9.60 3.93
C SER A 98 46.16 9.87 4.38
N THR A 99 46.90 10.63 3.57
CA THR A 99 47.54 11.85 4.08
C THR A 99 48.45 11.70 5.31
N THR A 100 49.77 11.63 5.15
CA THR A 100 50.64 12.73 5.61
C THR A 100 52.02 12.61 4.96
N VAL A 101 52.37 13.61 4.14
CA VAL A 101 53.71 14.23 4.06
C VAL A 101 54.91 13.34 3.71
N SER A 102 55.50 13.56 2.53
CA SER A 102 56.88 14.08 2.46
C SER A 102 57.24 14.51 1.04
N ARG A 103 57.45 15.81 0.91
CA ARG A 103 58.21 16.46 -0.16
C ARG A 103 59.56 16.81 0.49
N ASP A 104 60.62 16.61 -0.29
CA ASP A 104 62.06 16.78 0.01
C ASP A 104 62.80 15.61 0.67
#